data_AF-A0A0S8F3Q8-F1
#
_entry.id   AF-A0A0S8F3Q8-F1
#
_cell.length_a   1.000
_cell.length_b   1.000
_cell.length_c   1.000
_cell.angle_alpha   90.00
_cell.angle_beta   90.00
_cell.angle_gamma   90.00
#
_symmetry.space_group_name_H-M   'P 1'
#
loop_
_entity.id
_entity.type
_entity.pdbx_description
1 polymer ?
#
loop_
_entity_poly.entity_id
_entity_poly.type
_entity_poly.pdbx_seq_one_letter_code
_entity_poly.pdbx_strand_id
1 'polypeptide(L)'
;MAPLIALSLLGFGAAGAALADDYPEGCVSCHVGDEPKPAAAYRLDLQLAEIGHGKGGERTKEIPTGCYRCHASDGEGAAGALGPYIHVVHFQGGDKNPFLKKYGGDCSSCHSMDPSSWQAEE
;
A
#
# COMPACT_ATOMS: atom_id res chain seq x y z
N MET A 1 -44.19 40.03 10.88
CA MET A 1 -42.79 39.67 11.13
C MET A 1 -42.77 38.59 12.22
N ALA A 2 -42.72 37.32 11.84
CA ALA A 2 -42.49 36.16 12.71
C ALA A 2 -42.02 34.99 11.80
N PRO A 3 -41.04 34.16 12.20
CA PRO A 3 -40.22 33.41 11.26
C PRO A 3 -40.74 31.99 10.98
N LEU A 4 -40.49 31.53 9.76
CA LEU A 4 -40.65 30.15 9.32
C LEU A 4 -39.59 29.26 10.00
N ILE A 5 -40.02 28.24 10.74
CA ILE A 5 -39.15 27.17 11.23
C ILE A 5 -39.48 25.91 10.42
N ALA A 6 -38.63 25.61 9.44
CA ALA A 6 -38.65 24.32 8.73
C ALA A 6 -37.81 23.33 9.55
N LEU A 7 -38.47 22.33 10.15
CA LEU A 7 -37.79 21.24 10.87
C LEU A 7 -37.54 20.09 9.90
N SER A 8 -36.38 20.12 9.24
CA SER A 8 -35.88 19.04 8.40
C SER A 8 -35.25 17.96 9.29
N LEU A 9 -35.97 16.87 9.56
CA LEU A 9 -35.41 15.65 10.14
C LEU A 9 -34.80 14.81 9.02
N LEU A 10 -33.50 15.02 8.74
CA LEU A 10 -32.69 14.05 8.01
C LEU A 10 -31.89 13.23 9.03
N GLY A 11 -32.10 11.92 8.96
CA GLY A 11 -31.54 10.93 9.87
C GLY A 11 -30.02 10.93 9.87
N PHE A 12 -29.46 10.90 11.07
CA PHE A 12 -28.07 10.49 11.29
C PHE A 12 -28.02 8.96 11.17
N GLY A 13 -27.76 8.48 9.95
CA GLY A 13 -27.17 7.16 9.77
C GLY A 13 -25.76 7.22 10.34
N ALA A 14 -25.51 6.49 11.43
CA ALA A 14 -24.17 6.23 11.90
C ALA A 14 -23.48 5.31 10.87
N ALA A 15 -22.92 5.91 9.82
CA ALA A 15 -21.88 5.28 9.05
C ALA A 15 -20.72 5.04 10.02
N GLY A 16 -20.39 3.77 10.26
CA GLY A 16 -19.20 3.41 11.02
C GLY A 16 -18.01 4.15 10.44
N ALA A 17 -17.21 4.75 11.31
CA ALA A 17 -15.99 5.43 10.91
C ALA A 17 -15.10 4.41 10.18
N ALA A 18 -15.06 4.51 8.85
CA ALA A 18 -13.94 3.98 8.10
C ALA A 18 -12.70 4.73 8.63
N LEU A 19 -11.70 3.99 9.11
CA LEU A 19 -10.40 4.59 9.38
C LEU A 19 -9.92 5.21 8.07
N ALA A 20 -9.49 6.48 8.13
CA ALA A 20 -8.95 7.15 6.96
C ALA A 20 -7.70 6.40 6.49
N ASP A 21 -7.63 6.11 5.19
CA ASP A 21 -6.38 5.73 4.55
C ASP A 21 -5.51 6.99 4.54
N ASP A 22 -4.57 7.04 5.47
CA ASP A 22 -3.71 8.21 5.65
C ASP A 22 -2.84 8.49 4.40
N TYR A 23 -2.73 7.53 3.46
CA TYR A 23 -1.79 7.61 2.32
C TYR A 23 -2.31 6.89 1.06
N PRO A 24 -3.34 7.43 0.39
CA PRO A 24 -3.87 6.84 -0.83
C PRO A 24 -2.79 6.72 -1.92
N GLU A 25 -2.73 5.55 -2.57
CA GLU A 25 -1.93 5.25 -3.76
C GLU A 25 -0.38 5.18 -3.60
N GLY A 26 0.18 5.18 -2.38
CA GLY A 26 1.60 4.86 -2.12
C GLY A 26 1.88 3.35 -1.94
N CYS A 27 3.15 2.94 -1.71
CA CYS A 27 3.52 1.52 -1.49
C CYS A 27 2.70 0.83 -0.40
N VAL A 28 2.33 1.56 0.63
CA VAL A 28 1.62 1.01 1.80
C VAL A 28 0.11 0.87 1.55
N SER A 29 -0.46 1.62 0.60
CA SER A 29 -1.92 1.65 0.34
C SER A 29 -2.53 0.27 0.02
N CYS A 30 -1.77 -0.60 -0.65
CA CYS A 30 -2.21 -1.97 -0.98
C CYS A 30 -1.72 -3.02 0.04
N HIS A 31 -0.73 -2.68 0.87
CA HIS A 31 -0.07 -3.60 1.79
C HIS A 31 -0.48 -3.41 3.27
N VAL A 32 -1.21 -2.35 3.60
CA VAL A 32 -1.82 -2.06 4.92
C VAL A 32 -3.21 -2.69 5.00
N GLY A 33 -3.24 -4.01 5.18
CA GLY A 33 -4.50 -4.75 5.15
C GLY A 33 -5.43 -4.42 6.31
N ASP A 34 -6.54 -3.73 6.02
CA ASP A 34 -7.66 -3.50 6.94
C ASP A 34 -9.00 -4.00 6.32
N GLU A 35 -9.50 -5.13 6.84
CA GLU A 35 -10.87 -5.71 6.70
C GLU A 35 -11.33 -6.34 5.34
N PRO A 36 -12.35 -7.23 5.38
CA PRO A 36 -12.23 -8.66 5.63
C PRO A 36 -11.94 -9.44 4.32
N LYS A 37 -10.74 -10.03 4.23
CA LYS A 37 -10.31 -10.98 3.16
C LYS A 37 -10.58 -10.46 1.73
N PRO A 38 -9.68 -9.59 1.23
CA PRO A 38 -8.37 -10.10 0.82
C PRO A 38 -7.17 -9.38 1.47
N ALA A 39 -7.41 -8.52 2.48
CA ALA A 39 -6.39 -7.77 3.21
C ALA A 39 -5.19 -8.61 3.67
N ALA A 40 -5.42 -9.79 4.27
CA ALA A 40 -4.34 -10.67 4.72
C ALA A 40 -3.50 -11.29 3.58
N ALA A 41 -4.08 -11.48 2.39
CA ALA A 41 -3.36 -12.04 1.25
C ALA A 41 -2.35 -11.06 0.65
N TYR A 42 -2.49 -9.76 0.95
CA TYR A 42 -1.62 -8.70 0.46
C TYR A 42 -0.82 -8.03 1.57
N ARG A 43 -0.99 -8.44 2.83
CA ARG A 43 -0.13 -8.03 3.94
C ARG A 43 1.30 -8.50 3.67
N LEU A 44 2.18 -7.54 3.35
CA LEU A 44 3.55 -7.84 2.93
C LEU A 44 4.34 -8.57 4.02
N ASP A 45 4.13 -8.23 5.28
CA ASP A 45 4.76 -8.90 6.42
C ASP A 45 4.40 -10.38 6.50
N LEU A 46 3.14 -10.73 6.24
CA LEU A 46 2.67 -12.12 6.24
C LEU A 46 3.22 -12.90 5.03
N GLN A 47 3.21 -12.29 3.84
CA GLN A 47 3.79 -12.90 2.64
C GLN A 47 5.29 -13.18 2.80
N LEU A 48 6.03 -12.22 3.37
CA LEU A 48 7.46 -12.37 3.65
C LEU A 48 7.71 -13.45 4.72
N ALA A 49 6.85 -13.57 5.73
CA ALA A 49 6.94 -14.64 6.72
C ALA A 49 6.68 -16.03 6.10
N GLU A 50 5.69 -16.14 5.21
CA GLU A 50 5.34 -17.40 4.54
C GLU A 50 6.49 -17.96 3.70
N ILE A 51 7.24 -17.10 3.03
CA ILE A 51 8.42 -17.51 2.25
C ILE A 51 9.70 -17.61 3.09
N GLY A 52 9.63 -17.42 4.41
CA GLY A 52 10.78 -17.51 5.31
C GLY A 52 11.80 -16.39 5.14
N HIS A 53 11.37 -15.18 4.78
CA HIS A 53 12.24 -14.03 4.46
C HIS A 53 12.88 -13.38 5.70
N GLY A 54 13.43 -14.16 6.63
CA GLY A 54 14.16 -13.69 7.82
C GLY A 54 13.51 -12.48 8.51
N LYS A 55 14.27 -11.39 8.65
CA LYS A 55 13.81 -10.12 9.26
C LYS A 55 12.90 -9.28 8.35
N GLY A 56 12.55 -9.75 7.16
CA GLY A 56 11.80 -8.99 6.15
C GLY A 56 10.46 -8.47 6.67
N GLY A 57 9.70 -9.32 7.37
CA GLY A 57 8.43 -8.93 7.98
C GLY A 57 8.56 -7.83 9.03
N GLU A 58 9.69 -7.74 9.76
CA GLU A 58 9.93 -6.65 10.72
C GLU A 58 10.26 -5.32 10.01
N ARG A 59 10.81 -5.38 8.79
CA ARG A 59 11.23 -4.21 8.01
C ARG A 59 10.11 -3.53 7.24
N THR A 60 8.93 -4.15 7.17
CA THR A 60 7.74 -3.56 6.53
C THR A 60 7.20 -2.32 7.24
N LYS A 61 7.68 -2.01 8.45
CA LYS A 61 7.34 -0.78 9.18
C LYS A 61 7.91 0.49 8.53
N GLU A 62 8.90 0.35 7.65
CA GLU A 62 9.62 1.46 7.01
C GLU A 62 9.71 1.20 5.50
N ILE A 63 8.60 0.98 4.78
CA ILE A 63 8.67 0.64 3.34
C ILE A 63 8.99 1.88 2.50
N PRO A 64 9.84 1.76 1.46
CA PRO A 64 10.77 0.68 1.13
C PRO A 64 12.13 0.77 1.85
N THR A 65 12.40 1.83 2.61
CA THR A 65 13.68 2.09 3.31
C THR A 65 14.20 0.89 4.11
N GLY A 66 13.35 0.21 4.84
CA GLY A 66 13.66 -0.98 5.63
C GLY A 66 14.16 -2.15 4.77
N CYS A 67 13.69 -2.25 3.53
CA CYS A 67 14.08 -3.28 2.57
C CYS A 67 15.48 -3.04 2.01
N TYR A 68 15.83 -1.77 1.75
CA TYR A 68 17.16 -1.36 1.27
C TYR A 68 18.30 -1.69 2.24
N ARG A 69 17.99 -1.99 3.52
CA ARG A 69 18.99 -2.46 4.49
C ARG A 69 19.67 -3.78 4.09
N CYS A 70 19.01 -4.58 3.25
CA CYS A 70 19.60 -5.81 2.68
C CYS A 70 19.60 -5.80 1.16
N HIS A 71 18.55 -5.27 0.53
CA HIS A 71 18.41 -5.18 -0.92
C HIS A 71 18.91 -3.84 -1.46
N ALA A 72 20.19 -3.54 -1.32
CA ALA A 72 20.77 -2.24 -1.72
C ALA A 72 20.50 -1.93 -3.20
N SER A 73 20.23 -0.68 -3.54
CA SER A 73 19.85 -0.27 -4.91
C SER A 73 20.92 -0.54 -5.96
N ASP A 74 22.19 -0.50 -5.56
CA ASP A 74 23.37 -0.82 -6.39
C ASP A 74 23.64 -2.34 -6.49
N GLY A 75 22.92 -3.16 -5.73
CA GLY A 75 23.10 -4.61 -5.68
C GLY A 75 24.26 -5.08 -4.81
N GLU A 76 24.97 -4.20 -4.10
CA GLU A 76 26.09 -4.56 -3.21
C GLU A 76 25.63 -5.04 -1.82
N GLY A 77 24.32 -5.06 -1.58
CA GLY A 77 23.72 -5.52 -0.33
C GLY A 77 23.82 -7.04 -0.13
N ALA A 78 23.47 -7.49 1.07
CA ALA A 78 23.41 -8.92 1.41
C ALA A 78 22.34 -9.69 0.59
N ALA A 79 21.44 -8.96 -0.06
CA ALA A 79 20.48 -9.47 -1.03
C ALA A 79 20.57 -8.63 -2.32
N GLY A 80 20.16 -9.22 -3.45
CA GLY A 80 20.15 -8.53 -4.74
C GLY A 80 19.29 -7.25 -4.73
N ALA A 81 19.49 -6.39 -5.72
CA ALA A 81 18.87 -5.07 -5.76
C ALA A 81 17.33 -5.10 -5.69
N LEU A 82 16.74 -4.23 -4.87
CA LEU A 82 15.29 -4.24 -4.60
C LEU A 82 14.44 -3.92 -5.83
N GLY A 83 14.85 -2.96 -6.65
CA GLY A 83 14.07 -2.46 -7.79
C GLY A 83 13.66 -3.55 -8.78
N PRO A 84 14.60 -4.38 -9.28
CA PRO A 84 14.27 -5.53 -10.13
C PRO A 84 13.25 -6.48 -9.51
N TYR A 85 13.34 -6.77 -8.20
CA TYR A 85 12.37 -7.64 -7.53
C TYR A 85 10.98 -7.00 -7.43
N ILE A 86 10.91 -5.70 -7.11
CA ILE A 86 9.65 -4.94 -7.10
C ILE A 86 8.96 -5.07 -8.47
N HIS A 87 9.68 -4.87 -9.57
CA HIS A 87 9.09 -5.04 -10.90
C HIS A 87 8.56 -6.45 -11.13
N VAL A 88 9.35 -7.48 -10.81
CA VAL A 88 8.95 -8.88 -11.03
C VAL A 88 7.66 -9.21 -10.27
N VAL A 89 7.58 -8.91 -8.97
CA VAL A 89 6.41 -9.32 -8.17
C VAL A 89 5.14 -8.55 -8.52
N HIS A 90 5.26 -7.33 -9.06
CA HIS A 90 4.11 -6.50 -9.47
C HIS A 90 3.71 -6.70 -10.94
N PHE A 91 4.52 -7.35 -11.78
CA PHE A 91 4.20 -7.62 -13.18
C PHE A 91 4.04 -9.11 -13.53
N GLN A 92 4.35 -10.03 -12.61
CA GLN A 92 4.13 -11.46 -12.81
C GLN A 92 2.67 -11.87 -12.56
N GLY A 93 2.20 -12.92 -13.24
CA GLY A 93 0.86 -13.49 -13.03
C GLY A 93 -0.27 -12.92 -13.89
N GLY A 94 0.04 -11.97 -14.78
CA GLY A 94 -0.91 -11.41 -15.77
C GLY A 94 -2.17 -10.84 -15.12
N ASP A 95 -3.34 -11.14 -15.67
CA ASP A 95 -4.65 -10.63 -15.20
C ASP A 95 -5.02 -11.02 -13.76
N LYS A 96 -4.24 -11.89 -13.12
CA LYS A 96 -4.40 -12.23 -11.69
C LYS A 96 -3.60 -11.32 -10.76
N ASN A 97 -2.68 -10.52 -11.30
CA ASN A 97 -1.86 -9.62 -10.51
C ASN A 97 -2.70 -8.39 -10.06
N PRO A 98 -2.80 -8.12 -8.74
CA PRO A 98 -3.58 -6.99 -8.23
C PRO A 98 -3.11 -5.63 -8.75
N PHE A 99 -1.80 -5.46 -8.93
CA PHE A 99 -1.24 -4.22 -9.47
C PHE A 99 -1.67 -4.01 -10.93
N LEU A 100 -1.54 -5.04 -11.78
CA LEU A 100 -1.97 -4.95 -13.18
C LEU A 100 -3.49 -4.71 -13.29
N LYS A 101 -4.30 -5.29 -12.41
CA LYS A 101 -5.76 -5.09 -12.41
C LYS A 101 -6.17 -3.70 -11.94
N LYS A 102 -5.53 -3.17 -10.89
CA LYS A 102 -5.91 -1.88 -10.28
C LYS A 102 -5.30 -0.69 -11.04
N TYR A 103 -4.03 -0.80 -11.42
CA TYR A 103 -3.23 0.29 -11.98
C TYR A 103 -2.90 0.13 -13.46
N GLY A 104 -3.28 -0.99 -14.10
CA GLY A 104 -3.00 -1.20 -15.52
C GLY A 104 -1.51 -1.32 -15.87
N GLY A 105 -0.64 -1.50 -14.86
CA GLY A 105 0.80 -1.46 -15.07
C GLY A 105 1.40 -0.04 -15.12
N ASP A 106 0.68 0.98 -14.66
CA ASP A 106 1.14 2.36 -14.68
C ASP A 106 2.36 2.57 -13.76
N CYS A 107 3.52 2.83 -14.38
CA CYS A 107 4.79 3.06 -13.71
C CYS A 107 4.74 4.27 -12.75
N SER A 108 3.90 5.27 -13.02
CA SER A 108 3.81 6.48 -12.21
C SER A 108 3.25 6.20 -10.80
N SER A 109 2.46 5.13 -10.66
CA SER A 109 1.94 4.64 -9.37
C SER A 109 3.04 4.33 -8.34
N CYS A 110 4.30 4.20 -8.78
CA CYS A 110 5.47 4.10 -7.89
C CYS A 110 6.54 5.16 -8.17
N HIS A 111 6.72 5.59 -9.43
CA HIS A 111 7.81 6.50 -9.80
C HIS A 111 7.50 7.99 -9.57
N SER A 112 6.25 8.33 -9.28
CA SER A 112 5.81 9.68 -8.88
C SER A 112 5.60 9.78 -7.37
N MET A 113 6.28 8.94 -6.60
CA MET A 113 6.26 9.03 -5.14
C MET A 113 7.39 9.92 -4.64
N ASP A 114 7.13 10.71 -3.61
CA ASP A 114 8.15 11.47 -2.90
C ASP A 114 9.15 10.50 -2.25
N PRO A 115 10.45 10.56 -2.59
CA PRO A 115 11.45 9.63 -2.06
C PRO A 115 11.74 9.80 -0.56
N SER A 116 11.27 10.89 0.06
CA SER A 116 11.45 11.14 1.49
C SER A 116 10.34 10.55 2.35
N SER A 117 9.12 10.45 1.80
CA SER A 117 7.91 10.00 2.52
C SER A 117 7.27 8.75 1.92
N TRP A 118 7.63 8.41 0.68
CA TRP A 118 7.07 7.32 -0.15
C TRP A 118 5.55 7.43 -0.36
N GLN A 119 5.06 8.67 -0.32
CA GLN A 119 3.68 9.06 -0.63
C GLN A 119 3.58 9.47 -2.10
N ALA A 120 2.42 9.31 -2.72
CA ALA A 120 2.17 9.83 -4.07
C ALA A 120 2.21 11.37 -4.06
N GLU A 121 2.83 11.98 -5.09
CA GLU A 121 2.81 13.43 -5.29
C GLU A 121 1.39 13.87 -5.74
N GLU A 122 0.83 14.90 -5.07
CA GLU A 122 -0.52 15.46 -5.37
C GLU A 122 -0.60 16.26 -6.68
#